data_AF-A0AAU3HAY5-F1
#
_entry.id   AF-A0AAU3HAY5-F1
#
_cell.length_a   1.000
_cell.length_b   1.000
_cell.length_c   1.000
_cell.angle_alpha   90.00
_cell.angle_beta   90.00
_cell.angle_gamma   90.00
#
_symmetry.space_group_name_H-M   'P 1'
#
loop_
_entity.id
_entity.type
_entity.pdbx_description
1 polymer ?
#
loop_
_entity_poly.entity_id
_entity_poly.type
_entity_poly.pdbx_seq_one_letter_code
_entity_poly.pdbx_strand_id
1 'polypeptide(L)'
;MHQADVTTELARAAALIGGGDVSRDRLISEWAASSDPLTRCVLAHHIADLSPDPADELAWDERALADADTAPPPSAAPFYPSLHLNLAASHLRLGDLPAARRHLDRADATRSALGDDPYSVMIRAAVDRLRARTQAP
;
A
#
# COMPACT_ATOMS: atom_id res chain seq x y z
N MET A 1 -18.54 17.96 6.52
CA MET A 1 -19.05 16.79 7.26
C MET A 1 -18.03 15.67 7.06
N HIS A 2 -17.22 15.44 8.10
CA HIS A 2 -16.10 14.48 8.33
C HIS A 2 -15.75 13.50 7.19
N GLN A 3 -14.59 13.51 6.50
CA GLN A 3 -13.19 13.30 7.00
C GLN A 3 -13.02 12.13 8.00
N ALA A 4 -14.04 11.28 8.14
CA ALA A 4 -13.93 9.96 8.74
C ALA A 4 -13.72 8.95 7.60
N ASP A 5 -12.85 7.97 7.83
CA ASP A 5 -12.90 6.62 7.23
C ASP A 5 -11.85 6.16 6.21
N VAL A 6 -10.68 6.80 6.03
CA VAL A 6 -9.54 6.04 5.42
C VAL A 6 -8.97 5.05 6.45
N THR A 7 -8.76 5.50 7.68
CA THR A 7 -8.42 4.64 8.82
C THR A 7 -9.55 3.68 9.18
N THR A 8 -10.81 4.06 8.93
CA THR A 8 -11.96 3.18 9.19
C THR A 8 -12.26 2.25 8.03
N GLU A 9 -11.83 2.49 6.78
CA GLU A 9 -11.90 1.48 5.72
C GLU A 9 -10.82 0.41 5.92
N LEU A 10 -9.59 0.78 6.31
CA LEU A 10 -8.57 -0.17 6.78
C LEU A 10 -9.01 -0.93 8.03
N ALA A 11 -9.64 -0.25 9.00
CA ALA A 11 -10.21 -0.89 10.18
C ALA A 11 -11.52 -1.63 9.89
N ARG A 12 -12.30 -1.28 8.86
CA ARG A 12 -13.51 -1.99 8.42
C ARG A 12 -13.15 -3.23 7.62
N ALA A 13 -12.13 -3.19 6.77
CA ALA A 13 -11.55 -4.37 6.16
C ALA A 13 -11.05 -5.31 7.28
N ALA A 14 -10.28 -4.80 8.24
CA ALA A 14 -9.84 -5.55 9.42
C ALA A 14 -10.99 -6.02 10.35
N ALA A 15 -12.14 -5.32 10.39
CA ALA A 15 -13.30 -5.67 11.23
C ALA A 15 -14.33 -6.58 10.53
N LEU A 16 -14.47 -6.53 9.20
CA LEU A 16 -15.15 -7.55 8.37
C LEU A 16 -14.41 -8.90 8.45
N ILE A 17 -13.12 -8.82 8.74
CA ILE A 17 -12.15 -9.89 9.05
C ILE A 17 -12.23 -10.36 10.53
N GLY A 18 -13.24 -9.93 11.29
CA GLY A 18 -13.35 -10.11 12.74
C GLY A 18 -12.82 -11.43 13.34
N GLY A 19 -11.69 -11.33 14.04
CA GLY A 19 -11.38 -12.13 15.22
C GLY A 19 -10.60 -13.45 15.02
N GLY A 20 -10.16 -13.78 13.81
CA GLY A 20 -9.32 -14.96 13.54
C GLY A 20 -8.14 -14.64 12.63
N ASP A 21 -7.12 -15.50 12.63
CA ASP A 21 -6.02 -15.49 11.67
C ASP A 21 -6.60 -15.58 10.25
N VAL A 22 -6.65 -14.46 9.53
CA VAL A 22 -7.20 -14.45 8.17
C VAL A 22 -6.12 -14.92 7.22
N SER A 23 -6.33 -16.11 6.67
CA SER A 23 -5.41 -16.70 5.72
C SER A 23 -5.32 -15.88 4.44
N ARG A 24 -4.13 -15.87 3.87
CA ARG A 24 -3.85 -15.29 2.55
C ARG A 24 -4.83 -15.79 1.47
N ASP A 25 -5.17 -17.06 1.49
CA ASP A 25 -6.11 -17.67 0.54
C ASP A 25 -7.52 -17.09 0.62
N ARG A 26 -7.97 -16.74 1.83
CA ARG A 26 -9.25 -16.07 2.03
C ARG A 26 -9.24 -14.66 1.44
N LEU A 27 -8.18 -13.89 1.70
CA LEU A 27 -8.04 -12.55 1.11
C LEU A 27 -7.98 -12.59 -0.42
N ILE A 28 -7.28 -13.57 -1.00
CA ILE A 28 -7.24 -13.78 -2.46
C ILE A 28 -8.65 -14.03 -3.00
N SER A 29 -9.45 -14.85 -2.32
CA SER A 29 -10.82 -15.14 -2.71
C SER A 29 -11.71 -13.89 -2.63
N GLU A 30 -11.57 -13.09 -1.57
CA GLU A 30 -12.31 -11.84 -1.40
C GLU A 30 -11.88 -10.78 -2.44
N TRP A 31 -10.58 -10.68 -2.75
CA TRP A 31 -10.05 -9.80 -3.78
C TRP A 31 -10.61 -10.14 -5.16
N ALA A 32 -10.67 -11.43 -5.49
CA ALA A 32 -11.21 -11.91 -6.77
C ALA A 32 -12.72 -11.67 -6.90
N ALA A 33 -13.47 -11.69 -5.79
CA ALA A 33 -14.91 -11.47 -5.78
C ALA A 33 -15.30 -9.97 -5.76
N SER A 34 -14.42 -9.10 -5.25
CA SER A 34 -14.70 -7.67 -5.18
C SER A 34 -14.62 -7.01 -6.56
N SER A 35 -15.57 -6.11 -6.84
CA SER A 35 -15.56 -5.22 -8.00
C SER A 35 -15.18 -3.78 -7.63
N ASP A 36 -15.02 -3.46 -6.34
CA ASP A 36 -14.66 -2.12 -5.89
C ASP A 36 -13.12 -1.95 -5.91
N PRO A 37 -12.60 -0.99 -6.71
CA PRO A 37 -11.16 -0.78 -6.86
C PRO A 37 -10.42 -0.51 -5.54
N LEU A 38 -11.01 0.27 -4.63
CA LEU A 38 -10.35 0.59 -3.36
C LEU A 38 -10.31 -0.60 -2.41
N THR A 39 -11.39 -1.36 -2.33
CA THR A 39 -11.45 -2.62 -1.60
C THR A 39 -10.40 -3.59 -2.14
N ARG A 40 -10.30 -3.73 -3.47
CA ARG A 40 -9.29 -4.59 -4.11
C ARG A 40 -7.87 -4.10 -3.80
N CYS A 41 -7.61 -2.80 -3.86
CA CYS A 41 -6.32 -2.22 -3.47
C CYS A 41 -5.94 -2.58 -2.03
N VAL A 42 -6.85 -2.42 -1.08
CA VAL A 42 -6.60 -2.74 0.34
C VAL A 42 -6.36 -4.25 0.54
N LEU A 43 -7.17 -5.10 -0.10
CA LEU A 43 -6.99 -6.56 -0.02
C LEU A 43 -5.66 -7.00 -0.64
N ALA A 44 -5.30 -6.47 -1.81
CA ALA A 44 -4.03 -6.76 -2.47
C ALA A 44 -2.83 -6.37 -1.60
N HIS A 45 -2.90 -5.22 -0.92
CA HIS A 45 -1.85 -4.80 0.03
C HIS A 45 -1.71 -5.80 1.19
N HIS A 46 -2.80 -6.25 1.80
CA HIS A 46 -2.73 -7.25 2.87
C HIS A 46 -2.26 -8.62 2.38
N ILE A 47 -2.60 -9.02 1.15
CA ILE A 47 -2.06 -10.24 0.54
C ILE A 47 -0.55 -10.11 0.34
N ALA A 48 -0.04 -8.93 -0.04
CA ALA A 48 1.39 -8.66 -0.16
C ALA A 48 2.10 -8.84 1.20
N ASP A 49 1.59 -8.21 2.27
CA ASP A 49 2.16 -8.33 3.62
C ASP A 49 2.22 -9.76 4.15
N LEU A 50 1.27 -10.62 3.73
CA LEU A 50 1.21 -12.04 4.09
C LEU A 50 1.99 -12.95 3.13
N SER A 51 2.59 -12.42 2.07
CA SER A 51 3.33 -13.21 1.08
C SER A 51 4.77 -13.46 1.56
N PRO A 52 5.19 -14.72 1.75
CA PRO A 52 6.53 -15.03 2.28
C PRO A 52 7.65 -14.87 1.25
N ASP A 53 7.32 -14.99 -0.04
CA ASP A 53 8.25 -14.77 -1.14
C ASP A 53 8.25 -13.29 -1.53
N PRO A 54 9.40 -12.59 -1.48
CA PRO A 54 9.50 -11.19 -1.88
C PRO A 54 9.05 -10.91 -3.33
N ALA A 55 9.15 -11.87 -4.24
CA ALA A 55 8.66 -11.71 -5.61
C ALA A 55 7.12 -11.72 -5.67
N ASP A 56 6.48 -12.51 -4.82
CA ASP A 56 5.03 -12.59 -4.71
C ASP A 56 4.48 -11.35 -3.96
N GLU A 57 5.16 -10.90 -2.90
CA GLU A 57 4.90 -9.60 -2.24
C GLU A 57 4.90 -8.45 -3.27
N LEU A 58 5.98 -8.34 -4.08
CA LEU A 58 6.05 -7.32 -5.13
C LEU A 58 4.88 -7.42 -6.12
N ALA A 59 4.55 -8.63 -6.59
CA ALA A 59 3.47 -8.82 -7.55
C ALA A 59 2.10 -8.40 -6.98
N TRP A 60 1.89 -8.55 -5.66
CA TRP A 60 0.67 -8.08 -5.00
C TRP A 60 0.67 -6.57 -4.71
N ASP A 61 1.81 -5.98 -4.36
CA ASP A 61 1.95 -4.53 -4.27
C ASP A 61 1.66 -3.85 -5.62
N GLU A 62 2.11 -4.44 -6.73
CA GLU A 62 1.82 -3.95 -8.09
C GLU A 62 0.32 -4.03 -8.41
N ARG A 63 -0.35 -5.11 -8.00
CA ARG A 63 -1.82 -5.23 -8.12
C ARG A 63 -2.54 -4.20 -7.29
N ALA A 64 -2.08 -3.93 -6.05
CA ALA A 64 -2.68 -2.91 -5.20
C ALA A 64 -2.62 -1.53 -5.86
N LEU A 65 -1.47 -1.16 -6.43
CA LEU A 65 -1.34 0.09 -7.18
C LEU A 65 -2.23 0.11 -8.43
N ALA A 66 -2.28 -0.99 -9.19
CA ALA A 66 -3.12 -1.07 -10.38
C ALA A 66 -4.62 -0.94 -10.05
N ASP A 67 -5.07 -1.58 -8.97
CA ASP A 67 -6.46 -1.45 -8.50
C ASP A 67 -6.72 0.01 -8.06
N ALA A 68 -5.81 0.64 -7.32
CA ALA A 68 -5.92 2.06 -6.94
C ALA A 68 -6.02 3.00 -8.15
N ASP A 69 -5.26 2.74 -9.22
CA ASP A 69 -5.29 3.52 -10.47
C ASP A 69 -6.61 3.40 -11.25
N THR A 70 -7.41 2.36 -10.97
CA THR A 70 -8.76 2.23 -11.54
C THR A 70 -9.85 2.91 -10.72
N ALA A 71 -9.52 3.37 -9.50
CA ALA A 71 -10.48 4.08 -8.66
C ALA A 71 -10.77 5.49 -9.20
N PRO A 72 -12.02 5.99 -9.10
CA PRO A 72 -12.35 7.34 -9.55
C PRO A 72 -11.59 8.38 -8.71
N PRO A 73 -10.85 9.33 -9.32
CA PRO A 73 -10.21 10.41 -8.59
C PRO A 73 -11.21 11.28 -7.82
N PRO A 74 -10.85 11.81 -6.64
CA PRO A 74 -9.56 11.70 -5.96
C PRO A 74 -9.48 10.53 -4.96
N SER A 75 -10.33 9.51 -5.09
CA SER A 75 -10.59 8.55 -3.99
C SER A 75 -9.37 7.74 -3.55
N ALA A 76 -8.47 7.39 -4.47
CA ALA A 76 -7.22 6.69 -4.17
C ALA A 76 -6.06 7.59 -3.73
N ALA A 77 -6.20 8.92 -3.81
CA ALA A 77 -5.08 9.84 -3.63
C ALA A 77 -4.31 9.66 -2.30
N PRO A 78 -4.97 9.45 -1.14
CA PRO A 78 -4.28 9.23 0.13
C PRO A 78 -3.48 7.92 0.21
N PHE A 79 -3.75 6.94 -0.65
CA PHE A 79 -3.09 5.63 -0.65
C PHE A 79 -1.75 5.64 -1.40
N TYR A 80 -1.60 6.48 -2.43
CA TYR A 80 -0.42 6.47 -3.30
C TYR A 80 0.93 6.57 -2.58
N PRO A 81 1.10 7.42 -1.54
CA PRO A 81 2.36 7.47 -0.80
C PRO A 81 2.74 6.13 -0.16
N SER A 82 1.77 5.44 0.43
CA SER A 82 1.99 4.12 1.05
C SER A 82 2.23 3.03 0.00
N LEU A 83 1.44 3.02 -1.08
CA LEU A 83 1.57 2.04 -2.17
C LEU A 83 2.96 2.14 -2.82
N HIS A 84 3.43 3.36 -3.10
CA HIS A 84 4.76 3.56 -3.64
C HIS A 84 5.88 3.28 -2.63
N LEU A 85 5.67 3.54 -1.33
CA LEU A 85 6.62 3.14 -0.30
C LEU A 85 6.81 1.61 -0.24
N ASN A 86 5.72 0.84 -0.32
CA ASN A 86 5.77 -0.62 -0.28
C ASN A 86 6.49 -1.17 -1.53
N LEU A 87 6.11 -0.71 -2.73
CA LEU A 87 6.82 -1.06 -3.97
C LEU A 87 8.32 -0.74 -3.89
N ALA A 88 8.68 0.41 -3.32
CA ALA A 88 10.09 0.75 -3.13
C ALA A 88 10.81 -0.22 -2.19
N ALA A 89 10.15 -0.63 -1.09
CA ALA A 89 10.71 -1.59 -0.16
C ALA A 89 10.86 -2.99 -0.78
N SER A 90 9.85 -3.47 -1.51
CA SER A 90 9.83 -4.76 -2.21
C SER A 90 10.92 -4.83 -3.28
N HIS A 91 11.04 -3.79 -4.13
CA HIS A 91 12.13 -3.71 -5.10
C HIS A 91 13.51 -3.69 -4.44
N LEU A 92 13.68 -2.96 -3.33
CA LEU A 92 14.96 -2.92 -2.63
C LEU A 92 15.34 -4.29 -2.04
N ARG A 93 14.38 -5.04 -1.50
CA ARG A 93 14.60 -6.42 -1.01
C ARG A 93 15.04 -7.37 -2.13
N LEU A 94 14.52 -7.16 -3.33
CA LEU A 94 14.87 -7.92 -4.54
C LEU A 94 16.15 -7.41 -5.23
N GLY A 95 16.79 -6.36 -4.71
CA GLY A 95 18.03 -5.81 -5.26
C GLY A 95 17.86 -4.85 -6.44
N ASP A 96 16.62 -4.50 -6.83
CA ASP A 96 16.35 -3.51 -7.88
C ASP A 96 16.35 -2.08 -7.28
N LEU A 97 17.56 -1.59 -7.00
CA LEU A 97 17.77 -0.24 -6.48
C LEU A 97 17.22 0.87 -7.41
N PRO A 98 17.37 0.79 -8.75
CA PRO A 98 16.76 1.76 -9.66
C PRO A 98 15.24 1.83 -9.53
N ALA A 99 14.54 0.69 -9.47
CA ALA A 99 13.09 0.67 -9.29
C ALA A 99 12.67 1.21 -7.93
N ALA A 100 13.39 0.83 -6.86
CA ALA A 100 13.13 1.35 -5.53
C ALA A 100 13.17 2.89 -5.48
N ARG A 101 14.19 3.50 -6.10
CA ARG A 101 14.32 4.96 -6.18
C ARG A 101 13.18 5.62 -6.98
N ARG A 102 12.79 5.04 -8.12
CA ARG A 102 11.64 5.55 -8.91
C ARG A 102 10.36 5.58 -8.07
N HIS A 103 10.11 4.54 -7.28
CA HIS A 103 8.93 4.48 -6.43
C HIS A 103 9.01 5.47 -5.26
N LEU A 104 10.17 5.66 -4.64
CA LEU A 104 10.36 6.73 -3.64
C LEU A 104 10.06 8.12 -4.22
N ASP A 105 10.49 8.41 -5.45
CA ASP A 105 10.20 9.69 -6.10
C ASP A 105 8.69 9.90 -6.31
N ARG A 106 7.97 8.83 -6.65
CA ARG A 106 6.50 8.88 -6.77
C ARG A 106 5.80 8.98 -5.40
N ALA A 107 6.33 8.33 -4.37
CA ALA A 107 5.83 8.47 -3.00
C ALA A 107 5.94 9.92 -2.51
N ASP A 108 7.07 10.58 -2.78
CA ASP A 108 7.26 12.00 -2.45
C ASP A 108 6.38 12.93 -3.29
N ALA A 109 6.21 12.65 -4.58
CA ALA A 109 5.33 13.43 -5.46
C ALA A 109 3.85 13.40 -5.02
N THR A 110 3.43 12.34 -4.32
CA THR A 110 2.06 12.16 -3.82
C THR A 110 1.90 12.52 -2.35
N ARG A 111 2.98 12.96 -1.68
CA ARG A 111 3.02 13.26 -0.23
C ARG A 111 1.99 14.30 0.22
N SER A 112 1.58 15.22 -0.66
CA SER A 112 0.57 16.25 -0.35
C SER A 112 -0.85 15.69 -0.20
N ALA A 113 -1.10 14.45 -0.62
CA ALA A 113 -2.38 13.77 -0.43
C ALA A 113 -2.55 13.21 1.00
N LEU A 114 -1.48 13.16 1.79
CA LEU A 114 -1.52 12.73 3.18
C LEU A 114 -2.05 13.85 4.08
N GLY A 115 -2.83 13.48 5.08
CA GLY A 115 -3.25 14.38 6.16
C GLY A 115 -2.15 14.62 7.20
N ASP A 116 -2.56 15.14 8.36
CA ASP A 116 -1.68 15.41 9.51
C ASP A 116 -1.86 14.38 10.65
N ASP A 117 -2.50 13.25 10.36
CA ASP A 117 -2.75 12.18 11.32
C ASP A 117 -1.49 11.32 11.57
N PRO A 118 -1.45 10.52 12.67
CA PRO A 118 -0.29 9.71 13.01
C PRO A 118 0.13 8.71 11.92
N TYR A 119 -0.81 8.16 11.14
CA TYR A 119 -0.49 7.26 10.04
C TYR A 119 0.24 8.03 8.93
N SER A 120 -0.29 9.19 8.54
CA SER A 120 0.34 10.08 7.58
C SER A 120 1.74 10.54 8.00
N VAL A 121 1.98 10.78 9.30
CA VAL A 121 3.33 11.09 9.83
C VAL A 121 4.27 9.89 9.69
N MET A 122 3.78 8.68 10.01
CA MET A 122 4.56 7.44 9.92
C MET A 122 4.97 7.13 8.48
N ILE A 123 4.08 7.28 7.50
CA ILE A 123 4.41 7.06 6.07
C ILE A 123 5.50 8.04 5.61
N ARG A 124 5.38 9.33 5.95
CA ARG A 124 6.41 10.34 5.63
C ARG A 124 7.79 9.95 6.17
N ALA A 125 7.86 9.57 7.45
CA ALA A 125 9.09 9.15 8.08
C ALA A 125 9.69 7.88 7.46
N ALA A 126 8.83 6.93 7.06
CA ALA A 126 9.27 5.69 6.43
C ALA A 126 9.84 5.92 5.02
N VAL A 127 9.22 6.80 4.22
CA VAL A 127 9.77 7.24 2.92
C VAL A 127 11.14 7.89 3.10
N ASP A 128 11.27 8.83 4.04
CA ASP A 128 12.54 9.53 4.29
C ASP A 128 13.65 8.55 4.71
N ARG A 129 13.32 7.60 5.60
CA ARG A 129 14.26 6.56 6.05
C ARG A 129 14.69 5.63 4.92
N LEU A 130 13.75 5.17 4.10
CA LEU A 130 14.06 4.27 2.99
C LEU A 130 14.89 4.98 1.93
N ARG A 131 14.56 6.24 1.61
CA ARG A 131 15.35 7.08 0.69
C ARG A 131 16.80 7.22 1.15
N ALA A 132 17.04 7.53 2.42
CA ALA A 132 18.38 7.61 2.96
C ALA A 132 19.18 6.30 2.79
N ARG A 133 18.56 5.15 3.00
CA ARG A 133 19.19 3.83 2.79
C ARG A 133 19.58 3.59 1.33
N THR A 134 18.77 4.05 0.38
CA THR A 134 19.05 3.89 -1.06
C THR A 134 20.14 4.82 -1.59
N GLN A 135 20.58 5.81 -0.79
CA GLN A 135 21.61 6.78 -1.16
C GLN A 135 22.96 6.50 -0.49
N ALA A 136 23.00 5.59 0.48
CA ALA A 136 24.25 5.18 1.12
C ALA A 136 25.16 4.47 0.09
N PRO A 137 26.48 4.75 0.13
CA PRO A 137 27.47 4.14 -0.77
C PRO A 137 27.69 2.65 -0.51
#